data_AF-A0A7X8XJ41-F1
#
_entry.id   AF-A0A7X8XJ41-F1
#
_cell.length_a   1.000
_cell.length_b   1.000
_cell.length_c   1.000
_cell.angle_alpha   90.00
_cell.angle_beta   90.00
_cell.angle_gamma   90.00
#
_symmetry.space_group_name_H-M   'P 1'
#
loop_
_entity.id
_entity.type
_entity.pdbx_description
1 polymer ?
#
loop_
_entity_poly.entity_id
_entity_poly.type
_entity_poly.pdbx_seq_one_letter_code
_entity_poly.pdbx_strand_id
1 'polypeptide(L)'
;MAAKTKHRLQKENNAPGPEQITIQGTVQRRIFYNAENGYAVLVVSVNDDDDIKATGNMPIIREGDEYRFTGNYVEHPNFGRQFKFSQAELILPSGKAGVARYLSGVTCGVGLVKAQRIVDVLGEDALEQIQADPSVLEHPDLSFLTTQQKEDIIQDLSSNSVQAELAGMIVRDGVGMGTVSKIMQKFGNDAVRIVKENPYILADEVWGIGFKKADEIAQAVGVEPNSP
;
A
#
# COMPACT_ATOMS: atom_id res chain seq x y z
N MET A 1 34.04 -27.08 -50.30
CA MET A 1 33.72 -27.46 -48.90
C MET A 1 33.33 -26.20 -48.15
N ALA A 2 32.04 -25.88 -48.08
CA ALA A 2 31.51 -24.70 -47.40
C ALA A 2 30.65 -25.16 -46.22
N ALA A 3 30.99 -24.76 -45.00
CA ALA A 3 30.17 -24.99 -43.81
C ALA A 3 29.57 -23.65 -43.37
N LYS A 4 28.28 -23.47 -43.66
CA LYS A 4 27.41 -22.46 -43.05
C LYS A 4 26.82 -23.07 -41.78
N THR A 5 27.15 -22.55 -40.61
CA THR A 5 26.41 -22.85 -39.37
C THR A 5 25.74 -21.58 -38.87
N LYS A 6 24.41 -21.65 -38.83
CA LYS A 6 23.46 -20.58 -38.56
C LYS A 6 23.62 -20.04 -37.14
N HIS A 7 23.79 -18.72 -37.02
CA HIS A 7 23.43 -17.97 -35.82
C HIS A 7 21.92 -18.10 -35.58
N ARG A 8 21.54 -18.80 -34.52
CA ARG A 8 20.16 -18.88 -34.03
C ARG A 8 19.96 -17.71 -33.07
N LEU A 9 19.51 -16.57 -33.61
CA LEU A 9 18.95 -15.47 -32.84
C LEU A 9 17.73 -16.02 -32.08
N GLN A 10 17.83 -16.07 -30.75
CA GLN A 10 16.68 -16.28 -29.88
C GLN A 10 15.84 -14.99 -29.96
N LYS A 11 14.62 -15.11 -30.47
CA LYS A 11 13.62 -14.04 -30.38
C LYS A 11 13.12 -14.04 -28.94
N GLU A 12 13.48 -13.00 -28.19
CA GLU A 12 12.78 -12.64 -26.96
C GLU A 12 11.33 -12.30 -27.33
N ASN A 13 10.40 -13.18 -26.94
CA ASN A 13 8.98 -12.92 -27.03
C ASN A 13 8.59 -11.96 -25.89
N ASN A 14 8.85 -10.67 -26.07
CA ASN A 14 8.23 -9.63 -25.25
C ASN A 14 6.82 -9.37 -25.79
N ALA A 15 5.87 -10.23 -25.42
CA ALA A 15 4.46 -9.87 -25.56
C ALA A 15 4.19 -8.69 -24.61
N PRO A 16 3.57 -7.58 -25.06
CA PRO A 16 3.16 -6.54 -24.14
C PRO A 16 2.17 -7.16 -23.14
N GLY A 17 2.42 -6.96 -21.84
CA GLY A 17 1.48 -7.34 -20.79
C GLY A 17 0.12 -6.67 -21.02
N PRO A 18 -0.94 -7.09 -20.30
CA PRO A 18 -2.24 -6.44 -20.40
C PRO A 18 -2.11 -4.93 -20.16
N GLU A 19 -2.82 -4.15 -20.96
CA GLU A 19 -2.85 -2.69 -20.84
C GLU A 19 -3.25 -2.30 -19.41
N GLN A 20 -2.33 -1.61 -18.72
CA GLN A 20 -2.62 -1.07 -17.40
C GLN A 20 -3.32 0.27 -17.58
N ILE A 21 -4.47 0.42 -16.94
CA ILE A 21 -5.22 1.65 -16.84
C ILE A 21 -5.27 2.10 -15.39
N THR A 22 -5.50 3.39 -15.20
CA THR A 22 -5.71 3.99 -13.88
C THR A 22 -7.17 4.37 -13.73
N ILE A 23 -7.75 4.02 -12.61
CA ILE A 23 -9.08 4.46 -12.19
C ILE A 23 -8.98 5.14 -10.83
N GLN A 24 -9.87 6.09 -10.58
CA GLN A 24 -10.00 6.75 -9.29
C GLN A 24 -11.40 6.48 -8.74
N GLY A 25 -11.50 6.16 -7.47
CA GLY A 25 -12.80 5.90 -6.84
C GLY A 25 -12.74 5.64 -5.35
N THR A 26 -13.91 5.72 -4.72
CA THR A 26 -14.09 5.57 -3.28
C THR A 26 -14.41 4.13 -2.93
N VAL A 27 -13.75 3.58 -1.91
CA VAL A 27 -14.05 2.25 -1.38
C VAL A 27 -15.40 2.31 -0.65
N GLN A 28 -16.46 1.79 -1.27
CA GLN A 28 -17.79 1.76 -0.67
C GLN A 28 -17.90 0.69 0.41
N ARG A 29 -17.41 -0.51 0.09
CA ARG A 29 -17.36 -1.61 1.06
C ARG A 29 -16.34 -2.68 0.72
N ARG A 30 -15.91 -3.40 1.74
CA ARG A 30 -15.02 -4.57 1.61
C ARG A 30 -15.83 -5.86 1.61
N ILE A 31 -15.90 -6.56 0.48
CA ILE A 31 -16.61 -7.85 0.33
C ILE A 31 -15.82 -8.98 1.00
N PHE A 32 -14.51 -9.00 0.78
CA PHE A 32 -13.62 -10.01 1.32
C PHE A 32 -12.26 -9.40 1.66
N TYR A 33 -11.63 -9.91 2.72
CA TYR A 33 -10.28 -9.55 3.09
C TYR A 33 -9.57 -10.73 3.72
N ASN A 34 -8.42 -11.09 3.15
CA ASN A 34 -7.49 -12.00 3.78
C ASN A 34 -6.43 -11.17 4.52
N ALA A 35 -6.57 -11.11 5.85
CA ALA A 35 -5.65 -10.39 6.71
C ALA A 35 -4.22 -10.96 6.68
N GLU A 36 -3.99 -12.20 6.25
CA GLU A 36 -2.64 -12.79 6.20
C GLU A 36 -1.82 -12.32 5.00
N ASN A 37 -2.44 -11.86 3.91
CA ASN A 37 -1.71 -11.47 2.70
C ASN A 37 -2.22 -10.17 2.06
N GLY A 38 -3.18 -9.51 2.71
CA GLY A 38 -3.77 -8.27 2.23
C GLY A 38 -4.71 -8.44 1.04
N TYR A 39 -5.00 -9.67 0.58
CA TYR A 39 -5.86 -9.86 -0.59
C TYR A 39 -7.29 -9.39 -0.27
N ALA A 40 -7.80 -8.50 -1.12
CA ALA A 40 -9.07 -7.84 -0.92
C ALA A 40 -9.96 -7.96 -2.15
N VAL A 41 -11.26 -8.02 -1.87
CA VAL A 41 -12.31 -7.82 -2.88
C VAL A 41 -13.15 -6.64 -2.40
N LEU A 42 -13.15 -5.56 -3.19
CA LEU A 42 -13.74 -4.28 -2.86
C LEU A 42 -14.89 -3.96 -3.82
N VAL A 43 -15.88 -3.23 -3.32
CA VAL A 43 -16.76 -2.42 -4.16
C VAL A 43 -16.20 -1.01 -4.17
N VAL A 44 -15.88 -0.50 -5.35
CA VAL A 44 -15.33 0.85 -5.56
C VAL A 44 -16.31 1.61 -6.43
N SER A 45 -16.76 2.77 -5.95
CA SER A 45 -17.58 3.70 -6.70
C SER A 45 -16.67 4.58 -7.55
N VAL A 46 -16.82 4.49 -8.87
CA VAL A 46 -16.06 5.28 -9.85
C VAL A 46 -17.00 6.30 -10.47
N ASN A 47 -16.62 7.57 -10.49
CA ASN A 47 -17.44 8.68 -10.99
C ASN A 47 -18.81 8.84 -10.29
N ASP A 48 -18.88 8.58 -8.99
CA ASP A 48 -20.07 8.74 -8.12
C ASP A 48 -21.35 7.95 -8.48
N ASP A 49 -21.39 7.21 -9.60
CA ASP A 49 -22.58 6.46 -10.04
C ASP A 49 -22.31 5.00 -10.42
N ASP A 50 -21.08 4.63 -10.79
CA ASP A 50 -20.74 3.27 -11.26
C ASP A 50 -19.92 2.49 -10.22
N ASP A 51 -20.57 1.49 -9.59
CA ASP A 51 -19.90 0.53 -8.72
C ASP A 51 -19.20 -0.56 -9.52
N ILE A 52 -17.90 -0.72 -9.28
CA ILE A 52 -17.10 -1.83 -9.83
C ILE A 52 -16.57 -2.74 -8.72
N LYS A 53 -16.27 -3.99 -9.09
CA LYS A 53 -15.52 -4.91 -8.23
C LYS A 53 -14.03 -4.73 -8.48
N ALA A 54 -13.28 -4.37 -7.45
CA ALA A 54 -11.82 -4.26 -7.51
C ALA A 54 -11.15 -5.35 -6.67
N THR A 55 -10.06 -5.95 -7.16
CA THR A 55 -9.30 -6.99 -6.46
C THR A 55 -7.81 -6.75 -6.50
N GLY A 56 -7.12 -7.04 -5.41
CA GLY A 56 -5.68 -6.81 -5.28
C GLY A 56 -5.22 -6.98 -3.83
N ASN A 57 -3.97 -6.63 -3.55
CA ASN A 57 -3.38 -6.75 -2.22
C ASN A 57 -3.17 -5.35 -1.59
N MET A 58 -3.76 -5.12 -0.42
CA MET A 58 -3.60 -3.91 0.38
C MET A 58 -3.47 -4.30 1.87
N PRO A 59 -2.51 -3.73 2.62
CA PRO A 59 -2.34 -4.04 4.05
C PRO A 59 -3.43 -3.39 4.92
N ILE A 60 -3.90 -2.21 4.54
CA ILE A 60 -4.91 -1.43 5.25
C ILE A 60 -5.96 -0.98 4.24
N ILE A 61 -7.23 -1.11 4.63
CA ILE A 61 -8.40 -0.74 3.81
C ILE A 61 -9.42 -0.10 4.74
N ARG A 62 -9.77 1.16 4.45
CA ARG A 62 -10.85 1.89 5.13
C ARG A 62 -11.97 2.19 4.13
N GLU A 63 -13.21 1.98 4.54
CA GLU A 63 -14.39 2.36 3.75
C GLU A 63 -14.54 3.88 3.78
N GLY A 64 -14.90 4.47 2.64
CA GLY A 64 -14.96 5.91 2.44
C GLY A 64 -13.63 6.55 2.01
N ASP A 65 -12.51 5.83 2.07
CA ASP A 65 -11.24 6.32 1.51
C ASP A 65 -11.30 6.27 -0.02
N GLU A 66 -10.74 7.30 -0.65
CA GLU A 66 -10.59 7.39 -2.10
C GLU A 66 -9.19 6.94 -2.51
N TYR A 67 -9.11 6.14 -3.57
CA TYR A 67 -7.84 5.64 -4.07
C TYR A 67 -7.75 5.81 -5.58
N ARG A 68 -6.51 6.02 -6.03
CA ARG A 68 -6.11 5.81 -7.41
C ARG A 68 -5.59 4.38 -7.56
N PHE A 69 -6.34 3.56 -8.28
CA PHE A 69 -5.94 2.18 -8.58
C PHE A 69 -5.35 2.09 -9.98
N THR A 70 -4.19 1.43 -10.11
CA THR A 70 -3.60 1.10 -11.40
C THR A 70 -3.61 -0.41 -11.58
N GLY A 71 -4.04 -0.87 -12.76
CA GLY A 71 -4.22 -2.29 -13.05
C GLY A 71 -4.99 -2.54 -14.33
N ASN A 72 -5.64 -3.70 -14.43
CA ASN A 72 -6.35 -4.10 -15.65
C ASN A 72 -7.65 -4.85 -15.33
N TYR A 73 -8.60 -4.79 -16.25
CA TYR A 73 -9.80 -5.63 -16.15
C TYR A 73 -9.45 -7.10 -16.42
N VAL A 74 -10.07 -7.98 -15.63
CA VAL A 74 -9.97 -9.43 -15.76
C VAL A 74 -11.37 -10.05 -15.67
N GLU A 75 -11.57 -11.18 -16.34
CA GLU A 75 -12.83 -11.94 -16.26
C GLU A 75 -12.65 -13.11 -15.28
N HIS A 76 -13.42 -13.11 -14.18
CA HIS A 76 -13.41 -14.21 -13.23
C HIS A 76 -14.53 -15.23 -13.55
N PRO A 77 -14.22 -16.54 -13.68
CA PRO A 77 -15.20 -17.55 -14.13
C PRO A 77 -16.53 -17.55 -13.36
N ASN A 78 -16.49 -17.28 -12.05
CA ASN A 78 -17.66 -17.31 -11.17
C ASN A 78 -18.20 -15.91 -10.79
N PHE A 79 -17.43 -14.85 -10.97
CA PHE A 79 -17.74 -13.53 -10.38
C PHE A 79 -17.85 -12.40 -11.41
N GLY A 80 -17.60 -12.73 -12.68
CA GLY A 80 -17.64 -11.80 -13.81
C GLY A 80 -16.43 -10.88 -13.86
N ARG A 81 -16.59 -9.78 -14.59
CA ARG A 81 -15.60 -8.73 -14.76
C ARG A 81 -15.20 -8.09 -13.43
N GLN A 82 -13.89 -7.98 -13.20
CA GLN A 82 -13.29 -7.33 -12.05
C GLN A 82 -12.12 -6.45 -12.49
N PHE A 83 -11.87 -5.36 -11.77
CA PHE A 83 -10.67 -4.57 -11.93
C PHE A 83 -9.58 -5.13 -11.01
N LYS A 84 -8.57 -5.79 -11.58
CA LYS A 84 -7.44 -6.31 -10.82
C LYS A 84 -6.36 -5.23 -10.73
N PHE A 85 -6.21 -4.62 -9.56
CA PHE A 85 -5.20 -3.59 -9.33
C PHE A 85 -3.87 -4.20 -8.88
N SER A 86 -2.78 -3.65 -9.41
CA SER A 86 -1.40 -3.91 -8.99
C SER A 86 -0.89 -2.85 -8.02
N GLN A 87 -1.47 -1.64 -8.07
CA GLN A 87 -1.15 -0.52 -7.20
C GLN A 87 -2.44 0.15 -6.73
N ALA A 88 -2.43 0.65 -5.49
CA ALA A 88 -3.48 1.47 -4.91
C ALA A 88 -2.78 2.61 -4.15
N GLU A 89 -2.97 3.84 -4.62
CA GLU A 89 -2.45 5.06 -4.03
C GLU A 89 -3.60 5.76 -3.31
N LEU A 90 -3.45 6.05 -2.02
CA LEU A 90 -4.45 6.77 -1.24
C LEU A 90 -4.50 8.23 -1.70
N ILE A 91 -5.69 8.72 -2.03
CA ILE A 91 -5.92 10.13 -2.29
C ILE A 91 -6.38 10.75 -0.98
N LEU A 92 -5.54 11.63 -0.41
CA LEU A 92 -5.88 12.33 0.82
C LEU A 92 -7.11 13.22 0.57
N PRO A 93 -8.13 13.16 1.45
CA PRO A 93 -9.30 14.00 1.30
C PRO A 93 -8.91 15.46 1.55
N SER A 94 -9.50 16.35 0.77
CA SER A 94 -9.37 17.79 0.94
C SER A 94 -10.61 18.38 1.62
N GLY A 95 -10.46 19.61 2.11
CA GLY A 95 -11.54 20.35 2.74
C GLY A 95 -11.83 19.89 4.17
N LYS A 96 -12.30 20.82 5.00
CA LYS A 96 -12.42 20.61 6.45
C LYS A 96 -13.17 19.35 6.86
N ALA A 97 -14.29 19.07 6.20
CA ALA A 97 -15.13 17.92 6.53
C ALA A 97 -14.48 16.59 6.14
N GLY A 98 -13.81 16.53 4.99
CA GLY A 98 -13.11 15.34 4.52
C GLY A 98 -11.94 15.00 5.42
N VAL A 99 -11.11 16.00 5.73
CA VAL A 99 -9.96 15.85 6.64
C VAL A 99 -10.40 15.42 8.04
N ALA A 100 -11.42 16.04 8.61
CA ALA A 100 -11.92 15.65 9.93
C ALA A 100 -12.45 14.20 9.93
N ARG A 101 -13.14 13.80 8.86
CA ARG A 101 -13.64 12.43 8.72
C ARG A 101 -12.49 11.42 8.61
N TYR A 102 -11.46 11.73 7.82
CA TYR A 102 -10.24 10.94 7.73
C TYR A 102 -9.59 10.74 9.09
N LEU A 103 -9.21 11.82 9.77
CA LEU A 103 -8.52 11.78 11.06
C LEU A 103 -9.32 10.99 12.11
N SER A 104 -10.65 11.05 12.03
CA SER A 104 -11.50 10.31 12.96
C SER A 104 -11.50 8.79 12.78
N GLY A 105 -11.09 8.31 11.60
CA GLY A 105 -10.96 6.89 11.27
C GLY A 105 -9.57 6.31 11.49
N VAL A 106 -8.58 7.16 11.80
CA VAL A 106 -7.16 6.74 11.88
C VAL A 106 -6.78 6.21 13.25
N THR A 107 -7.16 6.90 14.33
CA THR A 107 -6.73 6.53 15.69
C THR A 107 -7.88 6.49 16.68
N CYS A 108 -7.82 5.51 17.58
CA CYS A 108 -8.83 5.37 18.62
C CYS A 108 -8.83 6.60 19.56
N GLY A 109 -10.02 7.07 19.90
CA GLY A 109 -10.18 8.21 20.80
C GLY A 109 -9.94 9.58 20.16
N VAL A 110 -9.74 9.66 18.83
CA VAL A 110 -9.94 10.87 18.02
C VAL A 110 -11.23 10.69 17.24
N GLY A 111 -12.36 11.11 17.84
CA GLY A 111 -13.64 11.19 17.10
C GLY A 111 -13.74 12.48 16.28
N LEU A 112 -14.83 12.62 15.51
CA LEU A 112 -15.08 13.79 14.66
C LEU A 112 -14.89 15.14 15.38
N VAL A 113 -15.24 15.25 16.66
CA VAL A 113 -15.06 16.49 17.43
C VAL A 113 -13.59 16.85 17.63
N LYS A 114 -12.75 15.87 17.96
CA LYS A 114 -11.30 16.10 18.11
C LYS A 114 -10.66 16.33 16.75
N ALA A 115 -11.06 15.55 15.75
CA ALA A 115 -10.58 15.72 14.38
C ALA A 115 -10.88 17.13 13.84
N GLN A 116 -12.07 17.66 14.10
CA GLN A 116 -12.42 19.03 13.72
C GLN A 116 -11.52 20.05 14.41
N ARG A 117 -11.15 19.85 15.68
CA ARG A 117 -10.19 20.73 16.37
C ARG A 117 -8.81 20.70 15.73
N ILE A 118 -8.36 19.54 15.25
CA ILE A 118 -7.10 19.45 14.48
C ILE A 118 -7.19 20.32 13.23
N VAL A 119 -8.29 20.19 12.48
CA VAL A 119 -8.56 20.98 11.27
C VAL A 119 -8.71 22.47 11.55
N ASP A 120 -9.28 22.85 12.69
CA ASP A 120 -9.44 24.25 13.08
C ASP A 120 -8.09 24.92 13.38
N VAL A 121 -7.12 24.14 13.87
CA VAL A 121 -5.75 24.61 14.16
C VAL A 121 -4.86 24.59 12.92
N LEU A 122 -4.86 23.48 12.18
CA LEU A 122 -3.92 23.26 11.07
C LEU A 122 -4.46 23.71 9.70
N GLY A 123 -5.78 23.85 9.56
CA GLY A 123 -6.41 24.20 8.28
C GLY A 123 -6.97 23.01 7.52
N GLU A 124 -7.40 23.27 6.28
CA GLU A 124 -7.99 22.26 5.40
C GLU A 124 -6.97 21.37 4.69
N ASP A 125 -5.69 21.74 4.79
CA ASP A 125 -4.50 21.07 4.30
C ASP A 125 -3.72 20.37 5.44
N ALA A 126 -4.41 20.07 6.55
CA ALA A 126 -3.78 19.51 7.73
C ALA A 126 -3.07 18.17 7.45
N LEU A 127 -3.61 17.32 6.58
CA LEU A 127 -3.01 16.02 6.27
C LEU A 127 -1.68 16.18 5.54
N GLU A 128 -1.64 17.10 4.58
CA GLU A 128 -0.45 17.46 3.82
C GLU A 128 0.62 18.09 4.72
N GLN A 129 0.21 19.00 5.62
CA GLN A 129 1.13 19.59 6.59
C GLN A 129 1.73 18.53 7.53
N ILE A 130 0.91 17.63 8.07
CA ILE A 130 1.39 16.55 8.96
C ILE A 130 2.31 15.58 8.21
N GLN A 131 1.98 15.25 6.95
CA GLN A 131 2.81 14.37 6.13
C GLN A 131 4.17 15.01 5.80
N ALA A 132 4.20 16.32 5.54
CA ALA A 132 5.41 17.06 5.23
C ALA A 132 6.28 17.32 6.48
N ASP A 133 5.66 17.67 7.60
CA ASP A 133 6.32 17.94 8.87
C ASP A 133 5.45 17.45 10.03
N PRO A 134 5.70 16.23 10.56
CA PRO A 134 4.98 15.70 11.71
C PRO A 134 5.02 16.58 12.96
N SER A 135 6.00 17.48 13.09
CA SER A 135 6.16 18.33 14.28
C SER A 135 5.03 19.35 14.43
N VAL A 136 4.22 19.59 13.40
CA VAL A 136 3.01 20.42 13.49
C VAL A 136 2.00 19.88 14.51
N LEU A 137 2.01 18.56 14.78
CA LEU A 137 1.19 17.95 15.83
C LEU A 137 1.63 18.34 17.26
N GLU A 138 2.81 18.93 17.42
CA GLU A 138 3.31 19.49 18.68
C GLU A 138 2.78 20.91 18.97
N HIS A 139 1.92 21.45 18.11
CA HIS A 139 1.28 22.74 18.33
C HIS A 139 0.56 22.79 19.69
N PRO A 140 0.68 23.87 20.50
CA PRO A 140 0.08 23.96 21.83
C PRO A 140 -1.43 23.70 21.88
N ASP A 141 -2.15 24.17 20.86
CA ASP A 141 -3.61 23.97 20.73
C ASP A 141 -4.00 22.51 20.41
N LEU A 142 -3.03 21.65 20.08
CA LEU A 142 -3.21 20.21 19.87
C LEU A 142 -2.75 19.36 21.07
N SER A 143 -2.46 19.97 22.22
CA SER A 143 -2.04 19.30 23.45
C SER A 143 -3.04 18.28 24.01
N PHE A 144 -4.28 18.25 23.50
CA PHE A 144 -5.28 17.23 23.83
C PHE A 144 -5.04 15.87 23.13
N LEU A 145 -4.13 15.81 22.16
CA LEU A 145 -3.69 14.57 21.52
C LEU A 145 -2.64 13.90 22.39
N THR A 146 -2.80 12.60 22.62
CA THR A 146 -1.76 11.80 23.27
C THR A 146 -0.62 11.51 22.27
N THR A 147 0.56 11.17 22.78
CA THR A 147 1.70 10.74 21.93
C THR A 147 1.29 9.61 20.98
N GLN A 148 0.59 8.59 21.48
CA GLN A 148 0.10 7.49 20.66
C GLN A 148 -0.83 7.96 19.53
N GLN A 149 -1.72 8.93 19.79
CA GLN A 149 -2.63 9.44 18.75
C GLN A 149 -1.87 10.17 17.65
N LYS A 150 -0.82 10.91 18.01
CA LYS A 150 0.05 11.55 17.01
C LYS A 150 0.80 10.52 16.18
N GLU A 151 1.39 9.52 16.84
CA GLU A 151 2.10 8.43 16.19
C GLU A 151 1.20 7.67 15.21
N ASP A 152 -0.03 7.32 15.61
CA ASP A 152 -0.99 6.63 14.75
C ASP A 152 -1.34 7.47 13.50
N ILE A 153 -1.54 8.79 13.66
CA ILE A 153 -1.82 9.70 12.54
C ILE A 153 -0.64 9.73 11.56
N ILE A 154 0.58 9.90 12.08
CA ILE A 154 1.81 9.94 11.27
C ILE A 154 2.00 8.60 10.55
N GLN A 155 1.77 7.49 11.26
CA GLN A 155 1.94 6.16 10.75
C GLN A 155 1.03 5.92 9.55
N ASP A 156 -0.25 6.24 9.71
CA ASP A 156 -1.26 6.02 8.70
C ASP A 156 -1.03 6.89 7.45
N LEU A 157 -0.65 8.17 7.63
CA LEU A 157 -0.33 9.09 6.52
C LEU A 157 0.90 8.69 5.69
N SER A 158 1.83 7.93 6.26
CA SER A 158 3.04 7.47 5.57
C SER A 158 2.97 6.00 5.13
N SER A 159 1.94 5.26 5.50
CA SER A 159 1.84 3.82 5.22
C SER A 159 1.86 3.50 3.71
N ASN A 160 1.15 4.29 2.89
CA ASN A 160 1.09 4.06 1.45
C ASN A 160 2.44 4.31 0.75
N SER A 161 3.16 5.37 1.13
CA SER A 161 4.47 5.69 0.56
C SER A 161 5.53 4.67 0.99
N VAL A 162 5.52 4.23 2.25
CA VAL A 162 6.42 3.15 2.72
C VAL A 162 6.09 1.84 2.01
N GLN A 163 4.82 1.51 1.81
CA GLN A 163 4.42 0.32 1.04
C GLN A 163 4.94 0.39 -0.40
N ALA A 164 4.83 1.55 -1.05
CA ALA A 164 5.32 1.75 -2.41
C ALA A 164 6.84 1.63 -2.50
N GLU A 165 7.58 2.23 -1.54
CA GLU A 165 9.03 2.08 -1.45
C GLU A 165 9.43 0.62 -1.25
N LEU A 166 8.82 -0.07 -0.28
CA LEU A 166 9.08 -1.48 -0.02
C LEU A 166 8.79 -2.34 -1.26
N ALA A 167 7.66 -2.09 -1.93
CA ALA A 167 7.32 -2.78 -3.17
C ALA A 167 8.39 -2.56 -4.25
N GLY A 168 8.85 -1.32 -4.44
CA GLY A 168 9.93 -0.99 -5.37
C GLY A 168 11.26 -1.67 -5.04
N MET A 169 11.51 -1.95 -3.76
CA MET A 169 12.70 -2.69 -3.33
C MET A 169 12.61 -4.19 -3.60
N ILE A 170 11.48 -4.83 -3.28
CA ILE A 170 11.43 -6.30 -3.15
C ILE A 170 10.60 -7.01 -4.23
N VAL A 171 9.70 -6.31 -4.92
CA VAL A 171 8.84 -6.94 -5.93
C VAL A 171 9.66 -7.25 -7.17
N ARG A 172 9.87 -8.54 -7.40
CA ARG A 172 10.53 -9.14 -8.57
C ARG A 172 10.20 -10.63 -8.60
N ASP A 173 10.67 -11.34 -9.63
CA ASP A 173 10.46 -12.77 -9.84
C ASP A 173 10.33 -13.58 -8.52
N GLY A 174 9.11 -14.06 -8.22
CA GLY A 174 8.81 -14.86 -7.02
C GLY A 174 8.28 -14.11 -5.79
N VAL A 175 8.42 -12.77 -5.73
CA VAL A 175 7.96 -11.91 -4.62
C VAL A 175 6.91 -10.91 -5.15
N GLY A 176 5.67 -11.07 -4.70
CA GLY A 176 4.53 -10.24 -5.11
C GLY A 176 4.00 -9.33 -4.01
N MET A 177 2.97 -8.54 -4.35
CA MET A 177 2.32 -7.59 -3.42
C MET A 177 1.72 -8.23 -2.16
N GLY A 178 1.41 -9.53 -2.19
CA GLY A 178 1.01 -10.26 -0.99
C GLY A 178 2.13 -10.36 0.06
N THR A 179 3.38 -10.50 -0.38
CA THR A 179 4.55 -10.47 0.51
C THR A 179 4.78 -9.07 1.06
N VAL A 180 4.68 -8.03 0.22
CA VAL A 180 4.74 -6.62 0.66
C VAL A 180 3.69 -6.36 1.74
N SER A 181 2.45 -6.79 1.52
CA SER A 181 1.35 -6.60 2.46
C SER A 181 1.62 -7.30 3.80
N LYS A 182 2.17 -8.52 3.79
CA LYS A 182 2.59 -9.24 5.00
C LYS A 182 3.61 -8.47 5.83
N ILE A 183 4.65 -7.96 5.17
CA ILE A 183 5.73 -7.22 5.83
C ILE A 183 5.17 -5.90 6.39
N MET A 184 4.36 -5.17 5.62
CA MET A 184 3.69 -3.94 6.07
C MET A 184 2.75 -4.19 7.26
N GLN A 185 2.01 -5.30 7.29
CA GLN A 185 1.15 -5.63 8.43
C GLN A 185 1.95 -5.94 9.71
N LYS A 186 3.15 -6.54 9.58
CA LYS A 186 3.98 -6.88 10.73
C LYS A 186 4.76 -5.68 11.27
N PHE A 187 5.35 -4.89 10.37
CA PHE A 187 6.33 -3.88 10.72
C PHE A 187 5.89 -2.45 10.43
N GLY A 188 4.75 -2.25 9.73
CA GLY A 188 4.27 -0.94 9.36
C GLY A 188 5.34 -0.12 8.64
N ASN A 189 5.56 1.10 9.11
CA ASN A 189 6.49 2.04 8.50
C ASN A 189 7.96 1.74 8.76
N ASP A 190 8.26 0.86 9.73
CA ASP A 190 9.61 0.35 9.93
C ASP A 190 9.99 -0.71 8.88
N ALA A 191 9.04 -1.20 8.07
CA ALA A 191 9.25 -2.30 7.14
C ALA A 191 10.45 -2.08 6.21
N VAL A 192 10.58 -0.89 5.60
CA VAL A 192 11.70 -0.55 4.72
C VAL A 192 13.03 -0.63 5.46
N ARG A 193 13.12 -0.03 6.65
CA ARG A 193 14.34 -0.01 7.47
C ARG A 193 14.74 -1.43 7.87
N ILE A 194 13.79 -2.20 8.41
CA ILE A 194 14.02 -3.58 8.87
C ILE A 194 14.49 -4.45 7.71
N VAL A 195 13.88 -4.34 6.53
CA VAL A 195 14.27 -5.13 5.36
C VAL A 195 15.65 -4.73 4.83
N LYS A 196 16.03 -3.44 4.90
CA LYS A 196 17.38 -2.97 4.53
C LYS A 196 18.44 -3.46 5.52
N GLU A 197 18.12 -3.47 6.81
CA GLU A 197 19.07 -3.81 7.89
C GLU A 197 19.27 -5.33 8.05
N ASN A 198 18.17 -6.09 8.06
CA ASN A 198 18.20 -7.53 8.24
C ASN A 198 16.99 -8.21 7.54
N PRO A 199 17.09 -8.52 6.24
CA PRO A 199 16.00 -9.17 5.51
C PRO A 199 15.71 -10.61 5.99
N TYR A 200 16.62 -11.27 6.70
CA TYR A 200 16.41 -12.63 7.20
C TYR A 200 15.43 -12.69 8.38
N ILE A 201 15.25 -11.59 9.12
CA ILE A 201 14.24 -11.50 10.20
C ILE A 201 12.83 -11.83 9.70
N LEU A 202 12.57 -11.63 8.40
CA LEU A 202 11.28 -11.94 7.78
C LEU A 202 10.93 -13.43 7.89
N ALA A 203 11.93 -14.33 7.88
CA ALA A 203 11.71 -15.76 8.00
C ALA A 203 11.24 -16.19 9.40
N ASP A 204 11.61 -15.40 10.42
CA ASP A 204 11.28 -15.68 11.82
C ASP A 204 9.99 -14.97 12.25
N GLU A 205 9.81 -13.73 11.81
CA GLU A 205 8.79 -12.83 12.34
C GLU A 205 7.53 -12.69 11.47
N VAL A 206 7.60 -13.08 10.18
CA VAL A 206 6.50 -12.90 9.22
C VAL A 206 5.96 -14.23 8.75
N TRP A 207 4.74 -14.54 9.18
CA TRP A 207 4.10 -15.81 8.85
C TRP A 207 3.96 -16.03 7.33
N GLY A 208 4.41 -17.19 6.88
CA GLY A 208 4.40 -17.59 5.46
C GLY A 208 5.46 -16.89 4.61
N ILE A 209 6.46 -16.25 5.22
CA ILE A 209 7.76 -15.99 4.61
C ILE A 209 8.74 -16.98 5.25
N GLY A 210 9.31 -17.88 4.44
CA GLY A 210 10.35 -18.82 4.91
C GLY A 210 11.71 -18.40 4.38
N PHE A 211 12.78 -19.07 4.84
CA PHE A 211 14.17 -18.74 4.50
C PHE A 211 14.41 -18.48 3.01
N LYS A 212 13.90 -19.34 2.11
CA LYS A 212 14.06 -19.15 0.65
C LYS A 212 13.50 -17.82 0.15
N LYS A 213 12.33 -17.41 0.66
CA LYS A 213 11.70 -16.15 0.29
C LYS A 213 12.44 -14.96 0.91
N ALA A 214 12.94 -15.11 2.14
CA ALA A 214 13.78 -14.10 2.78
C ALA A 214 15.12 -13.90 2.03
N ASP A 215 15.74 -14.99 1.53
CA ASP A 215 16.94 -14.96 0.69
C ASP A 215 16.68 -14.26 -0.66
N GLU A 216 15.56 -14.57 -1.33
CA GLU A 216 15.11 -13.83 -2.53
C GLU A 216 15.00 -12.32 -2.27
N ILE A 217 14.45 -11.93 -1.11
CA ILE A 217 14.33 -10.52 -0.68
C ILE A 217 15.71 -9.93 -0.33
N ALA A 218 16.59 -10.68 0.32
CA ALA A 218 17.93 -10.24 0.67
C ALA A 218 18.76 -9.90 -0.57
N GLN A 219 18.71 -10.79 -1.57
CA GLN A 219 19.30 -10.56 -2.89
C GLN A 219 18.67 -9.34 -3.58
N ALA A 220 17.36 -9.14 -3.39
CA ALA A 220 16.66 -8.02 -3.98
C ALA A 220 17.16 -6.65 -3.48
N VAL A 221 17.46 -6.55 -2.19
CA VAL A 221 17.92 -5.31 -1.54
C VAL A 221 19.44 -5.15 -1.52
N GLY A 222 20.18 -6.09 -2.12
CA GLY A 222 21.63 -5.99 -2.27
C GLY A 222 22.44 -6.42 -1.05
N VAL A 223 21.87 -7.24 -0.16
CA VAL A 223 22.66 -7.91 0.89
C VAL A 223 23.53 -8.98 0.23
N GLU A 224 24.85 -8.89 0.42
CA GLU A 224 25.77 -9.87 -0.17
C GLU A 224 25.50 -11.28 0.37
N PRO A 225 25.70 -12.35 -0.44
CA PRO A 225 25.37 -13.74 -0.09
C PRO A 225 26.07 -14.33 1.15
N ASN A 226 26.94 -13.57 1.83
CA ASN A 226 27.74 -14.00 2.97
C ASN A 226 27.64 -13.04 4.17
N SER A 227 26.44 -12.52 4.47
CA SER A 227 26.21 -11.91 5.78
C SER A 227 26.03 -13.03 6.82
N PRO A 228 26.87 -13.12 7.87
CA PRO A 228 26.87 -14.22 8.84
C PRO A 228 25.62 -14.27 9.72
#